data_AF-A0A060CCV2-F1
#
_entry.id   AF-A0A060CCV2-F1
#
_cell.length_a   1.000
_cell.length_b   1.000
_cell.length_c   1.000
_cell.angle_alpha   90.00
_cell.angle_beta   90.00
_cell.angle_gamma   90.00
#
_symmetry.space_group_name_H-M   'P 1'
#
loop_
_entity.id
_entity.type
_entity.pdbx_description
1 polymer ?
#
loop_
_entity_poly.entity_id
_entity_poly.type
_entity_poly.pdbx_seq_one_letter_code
_entity_poly.pdbx_strand_id
1 'polypeptide(L)'
;MAAAGGNAERQIYTNARANSRLDGNGRLVIEARRSGDTITSARLTTRGKFSFTHGLIEARIATPQGKGLHPAFWLLGTDIGSVGYPASGEIDIMEFINDGTKWHTALHGPTDTGGHWQKTMAGDFASQSDDFHTYGVYRAPGVI
;
A
#
# COMPACT_ATOMS: atom_id res chain seq x y z
N MET A 1 13.35 -11.66 6.39
CA MET A 1 13.64 -10.37 5.73
C MET A 1 13.00 -10.43 4.36
N ALA A 2 12.07 -9.53 4.05
CA ALA A 2 11.45 -9.49 2.72
C ALA A 2 12.31 -8.59 1.83
N ALA A 3 12.83 -9.15 0.73
CA ALA A 3 13.48 -8.38 -0.33
C ALA A 3 12.51 -7.33 -0.90
N ALA A 4 13.08 -6.30 -1.55
CA ALA A 4 12.39 -5.18 -2.19
C ALA A 4 11.06 -5.61 -2.85
N GLY A 5 10.00 -4.80 -2.68
CA GLY A 5 8.79 -4.96 -3.49
C GLY A 5 9.21 -5.01 -4.96
N GLY A 6 8.52 -5.80 -5.78
CA GLY A 6 8.92 -6.20 -7.15
C GLY A 6 9.17 -5.09 -8.18
N ASN A 7 9.26 -3.82 -7.75
CA ASN A 7 9.31 -2.61 -8.55
C ASN A 7 10.63 -1.82 -8.41
N ALA A 8 11.75 -2.51 -8.17
CA ALA A 8 13.08 -1.90 -8.01
C ALA A 8 13.17 -0.85 -6.87
N GLU A 9 12.37 -1.05 -5.83
CA GLU A 9 12.32 -0.19 -4.66
C GLU A 9 13.65 -0.17 -3.91
N ARG A 10 14.07 1.00 -3.43
CA ARG A 10 15.41 1.21 -2.82
C ARG A 10 15.48 0.81 -1.36
N GLN A 11 14.35 0.74 -0.66
CA GLN A 11 14.33 0.56 0.78
C GLN A 11 14.46 -0.91 1.19
N ILE A 12 15.11 -1.12 2.34
CA ILE A 12 15.06 -2.37 3.08
C ILE A 12 13.93 -2.27 4.09
N TYR A 13 12.93 -3.14 3.99
CA TYR A 13 11.90 -3.22 5.02
C TYR A 13 12.43 -3.90 6.28
N THR A 14 12.22 -3.26 7.42
CA THR A 14 12.68 -3.76 8.72
C THR A 14 11.53 -3.93 9.71
N ASN A 15 11.79 -4.68 10.78
CA ASN A 15 10.93 -4.75 11.96
C ASN A 15 11.40 -3.82 13.10
N ALA A 16 12.34 -2.91 12.82
CA ALA A 16 12.86 -1.99 13.82
C ALA A 16 11.79 -0.97 14.23
N ARG A 17 11.71 -0.64 15.52
CA ARG A 17 10.80 0.40 16.03
C ARG A 17 11.07 1.78 15.46
N ALA A 18 12.29 2.01 14.98
CA ALA A 18 12.63 3.22 14.23
C ALA A 18 11.82 3.36 12.92
N ASN A 19 11.44 2.25 12.27
CA ASN A 19 10.66 2.26 11.04
C ASN A 19 9.16 2.02 11.26
N SER A 20 8.75 1.36 12.35
CA SER A 20 7.34 1.18 12.70
C SER A 20 7.06 1.21 14.20
N ARG A 21 6.22 2.15 14.64
CA ARG A 21 5.89 2.35 16.06
C ARG A 21 4.56 3.06 16.23
N LEU A 22 4.01 2.98 17.44
CA LEU A 22 2.96 3.89 17.86
C LEU A 22 3.60 5.20 18.33
N ASP A 23 2.95 6.33 18.06
CA ASP A 23 3.41 7.66 18.45
C ASP A 23 3.02 8.07 19.89
N GLY A 24 2.29 7.21 20.61
CA GLY A 24 1.73 7.50 21.93
C GLY A 24 0.36 8.18 21.92
N ASN A 25 -0.14 8.60 20.75
CA ASN A 25 -1.46 9.21 20.55
C ASN A 25 -2.40 8.32 19.72
N GLY A 26 -2.15 7.01 19.74
CA GLY A 26 -2.96 6.01 19.03
C GLY A 26 -2.71 5.92 17.52
N ARG A 27 -1.63 6.52 17.00
CA ARG A 27 -1.31 6.50 15.56
C ARG A 27 -0.15 5.57 15.27
N LEU A 28 -0.29 4.73 14.25
CA LEU A 28 0.82 3.99 13.67
C LEU A 28 1.66 4.94 12.81
N VAL A 29 2.96 5.00 13.09
CA VAL A 29 3.94 5.70 12.28
C VAL A 29 4.76 4.67 11.51
N ILE A 30 4.75 4.79 10.18
CA ILE A 30 5.70 4.13 9.28
C ILE A 30 6.67 5.20 8.82
N GLU A 31 7.96 5.01 9.11
CA GLU A 31 8.97 6.03 8.85
C GLU A 31 10.04 5.52 7.88
N ALA A 32 10.11 6.15 6.71
CA ALA A 32 11.23 6.00 5.80
C ALA A 32 12.44 6.77 6.35
N ARG A 33 13.59 6.11 6.43
CA ARG A 33 14.82 6.69 6.98
C ARG A 33 15.97 6.49 6.02
N ARG A 34 16.85 7.48 5.92
CA ARG A 34 18.07 7.40 5.11
C ARG A 34 19.31 7.55 6.00
N SER A 35 20.29 6.67 5.80
CA SER A 35 21.61 6.74 6.42
C SER A 35 22.66 6.43 5.35
N GLY A 36 23.36 7.46 4.87
CA GLY A 36 24.18 7.35 3.66
C GLY A 36 23.34 6.94 2.45
N ASP A 37 23.72 5.84 1.80
CA ASP A 37 22.97 5.25 0.67
C ASP A 37 21.93 4.21 1.08
N THR A 38 21.87 3.86 2.37
CA THR A 38 20.88 2.91 2.87
C THR A 38 19.58 3.63 3.16
N ILE A 39 18.48 3.13 2.58
CA ILE A 39 17.12 3.55 2.90
C ILE A 39 16.44 2.39 3.64
N THR A 40 15.77 2.67 4.75
CA THR A 40 14.94 1.70 5.47
C THR A 40 13.51 2.20 5.60
N SER A 41 12.56 1.27 5.65
CA SER A 41 11.15 1.56 5.90
C SER A 41 10.48 0.36 6.58
N ALA A 42 9.15 0.37 6.70
CA ALA A 42 8.37 -0.77 7.16
C ALA A 42 7.23 -1.09 6.19
N ARG A 43 6.88 -2.38 6.11
CA ARG A 43 5.70 -2.90 5.41
C ARG A 43 5.00 -3.86 6.35
N LEU A 44 3.76 -3.55 6.71
CA LEU A 44 2.96 -4.34 7.63
C LEU A 44 1.85 -5.03 6.86
N THR A 45 1.52 -6.27 7.25
CA THR A 45 0.42 -7.02 6.64
C THR A 45 -0.41 -7.70 7.74
N THR A 46 -1.68 -7.94 7.45
CA THR A 46 -2.58 -8.73 8.30
C THR A 46 -2.67 -10.19 7.88
N ARG A 47 -1.81 -10.65 6.95
CA ARG A 47 -1.84 -12.01 6.39
C ARG A 47 -1.80 -13.07 7.50
N GLY A 48 -2.74 -14.01 7.46
CA GLY A 48 -2.88 -15.07 8.47
C GLY A 48 -3.42 -14.61 9.83
N LYS A 49 -3.86 -13.34 9.95
CA LYS A 49 -4.41 -12.78 11.19
C LYS A 49 -5.79 -12.18 10.98
N PHE A 50 -5.94 -11.38 9.94
CA PHE A 50 -7.21 -10.77 9.56
C PHE A 50 -7.32 -10.68 8.04
N SER A 51 -8.46 -11.13 7.54
CA SER A 51 -8.89 -11.00 6.16
C SER A 51 -10.37 -10.70 6.13
N PHE A 52 -10.83 -10.07 5.05
CA PHE A 52 -12.24 -9.84 4.79
C PHE A 52 -12.54 -10.21 3.34
N THR A 53 -13.81 -10.49 3.06
CA THR A 53 -14.27 -10.75 1.68
C THR A 53 -15.15 -9.62 1.20
N HIS A 54 -16.14 -9.19 1.98
CA HIS A 54 -17.08 -8.14 1.58
C HIS A 54 -17.22 -7.08 2.66
N GLY A 55 -17.73 -5.90 2.26
CA GLY A 55 -17.94 -4.75 3.13
C GLY A 55 -16.96 -3.63 2.84
N LEU A 56 -16.93 -2.67 3.75
CA LEU A 56 -16.10 -1.48 3.71
C LEU A 56 -14.82 -1.71 4.52
N ILE A 57 -13.67 -1.39 3.92
CA ILE A 57 -12.43 -1.23 4.66
C ILE A 57 -11.93 0.20 4.47
N GLU A 58 -11.55 0.84 5.57
CA GLU A 58 -11.08 2.22 5.61
C GLU A 58 -9.86 2.36 6.51
N ALA A 59 -9.00 3.31 6.15
CA ALA A 59 -7.90 3.77 6.99
C ALA A 59 -7.83 5.30 6.94
N ARG A 60 -7.63 5.92 8.11
CA ARG A 60 -7.37 7.36 8.22
C ARG A 60 -5.87 7.61 8.29
N ILE A 61 -5.30 8.17 7.22
CA ILE A 61 -3.85 8.23 6.99
C ILE A 61 -3.45 9.68 6.68
N ALA A 62 -2.36 10.15 7.29
CA ALA A 62 -1.63 11.32 6.82
C ALA A 62 -0.40 10.84 6.05
N THR A 63 -0.33 11.16 4.76
CA THR A 63 0.75 10.69 3.88
C THR A 63 1.97 11.61 3.97
N PRO A 64 3.19 11.08 3.84
CA PRO A 64 4.38 11.93 3.82
C PRO A 64 4.46 12.75 2.53
N GLN A 65 5.37 13.73 2.51
CA GLN A 65 5.80 14.44 1.32
C GLN A 65 7.31 14.28 1.13
N GLY A 66 7.75 14.04 -0.10
CA GLY A 66 9.16 13.96 -0.46
C GLY A 66 9.41 13.14 -1.72
N LYS A 67 10.27 13.66 -2.60
CA LYS A 67 10.66 12.98 -3.84
C LYS A 67 11.11 11.53 -3.59
N GLY A 68 10.51 10.58 -4.32
CA GLY A 68 10.78 9.16 -4.23
C GLY A 68 10.05 8.41 -3.13
N LEU A 69 9.24 9.08 -2.30
CA LEU A 69 8.35 8.40 -1.36
C LEU A 69 7.13 7.84 -2.11
N HIS A 70 6.73 6.64 -1.70
CA HIS A 70 5.59 5.91 -2.25
C HIS A 70 4.77 5.27 -1.11
N PRO A 71 3.99 6.06 -0.34
CA PRO A 71 3.05 5.51 0.63
C PRO A 71 1.91 4.77 -0.09
N ALA A 72 1.48 3.64 0.48
CA ALA A 72 0.39 2.85 -0.06
C ALA A 72 -0.48 2.22 1.05
N PHE A 73 -1.78 2.13 0.79
CA PHE A 73 -2.73 1.31 1.53
C PHE A 73 -3.51 0.45 0.54
N TRP A 74 -3.39 -0.86 0.66
CA TRP A 74 -3.81 -1.80 -0.37
C TRP A 74 -4.08 -3.19 0.18
N LEU A 75 -4.67 -4.04 -0.64
CA LEU A 75 -5.12 -5.39 -0.31
C LEU A 75 -4.57 -6.41 -1.30
N LEU A 76 -4.34 -7.63 -0.82
CA LEU A 76 -3.89 -8.75 -1.64
C LEU A 76 -4.67 -10.01 -1.28
N GLY A 77 -4.94 -10.87 -2.27
CA GLY A 77 -5.61 -12.15 -2.05
C GLY A 77 -4.91 -13.03 -1.00
N THR A 78 -5.70 -13.66 -0.13
CA THR A 78 -5.18 -14.52 0.95
C THR A 78 -4.43 -15.74 0.44
N ASP A 79 -4.72 -16.15 -0.79
CA ASP A 79 -4.15 -17.28 -1.52
C ASP A 79 -2.88 -16.92 -2.31
N ILE A 80 -2.32 -15.70 -2.15
CA ILE A 80 -1.06 -15.28 -2.80
C ILE A 80 0.08 -16.31 -2.67
N GLY A 81 0.16 -17.04 -1.54
CA GLY A 81 1.18 -18.09 -1.35
C GLY A 81 0.96 -19.37 -2.15
N SER A 82 -0.25 -19.58 -2.66
CA SER A 82 -0.68 -20.76 -3.40
C SER A 82 -0.80 -20.50 -4.89
N VAL A 83 -1.39 -19.37 -5.28
CA VAL A 83 -1.64 -19.03 -6.71
C VAL A 83 -0.65 -18.01 -7.27
N GLY A 84 0.06 -17.25 -6.41
CA GLY A 84 0.99 -16.22 -6.84
C GLY A 84 0.31 -14.95 -7.40
N TYR A 85 1.14 -13.96 -7.73
CA TYR A 85 0.72 -12.72 -8.39
C TYR A 85 0.78 -12.90 -9.92
N PRO A 86 -0.16 -12.34 -10.70
CA PRO A 86 -1.31 -11.52 -10.28
C PRO A 86 -2.57 -12.35 -9.97
N ALA A 87 -2.47 -13.69 -9.99
CA ALA A 87 -3.63 -14.59 -9.87
C ALA A 87 -4.42 -14.41 -8.56
N SER A 88 -3.76 -14.05 -7.45
CA SER A 88 -4.41 -13.78 -6.17
C SER A 88 -5.26 -12.50 -6.18
N GLY A 89 -5.03 -11.62 -7.14
CA GLY A 89 -5.61 -10.27 -7.20
C GLY A 89 -4.98 -9.28 -6.21
N GLU A 90 -5.08 -8.00 -6.56
CA GLU A 90 -4.62 -6.83 -5.80
C GLU A 90 -5.65 -5.69 -5.92
N ILE A 91 -5.87 -4.96 -4.83
CA ILE A 91 -6.70 -3.75 -4.79
C ILE A 91 -5.90 -2.64 -4.11
N ASP A 92 -5.46 -1.65 -4.88
CA ASP A 92 -4.72 -0.49 -4.39
C ASP A 92 -5.70 0.62 -4.05
N ILE A 93 -5.97 0.82 -2.76
CA ILE A 93 -6.99 1.77 -2.27
C ILE A 93 -6.44 3.20 -2.31
N MET A 94 -5.17 3.36 -1.94
CA MET A 94 -4.48 4.63 -1.94
C MET A 94 -3.02 4.40 -2.28
N GLU A 95 -2.55 5.08 -3.32
CA GLU A 95 -1.14 5.24 -3.66
C GLU A 95 -0.85 6.70 -4.04
N PHE A 96 0.27 7.24 -3.55
CA PHE A 96 0.80 8.54 -3.94
C PHE A 96 2.29 8.43 -4.27
N ILE A 97 2.77 9.20 -5.23
CA ILE A 97 4.20 9.22 -5.58
C ILE A 97 4.75 10.64 -5.40
N ASN A 98 5.85 10.76 -4.68
CA ASN A 98 6.54 12.01 -4.32
C ASN A 98 5.76 12.89 -3.34
N ASP A 99 4.61 13.39 -3.73
CA ASP A 99 3.80 14.30 -2.95
C ASP A 99 2.32 13.96 -3.13
N GLY A 100 1.50 14.28 -2.12
CA GLY A 100 0.09 13.90 -2.07
C GLY A 100 -0.79 14.59 -3.12
N THR A 101 -0.22 15.16 -4.19
CA THR A 101 -0.95 15.92 -5.21
C THR A 101 -1.50 15.06 -6.34
N LYS A 102 -0.98 13.84 -6.52
CA LYS A 102 -1.46 12.91 -7.54
C LYS A 102 -1.79 11.56 -6.92
N TRP A 103 -3.07 11.25 -6.88
CA TRP A 103 -3.57 9.99 -6.33
C TRP A 103 -3.63 8.92 -7.41
N HIS A 104 -3.44 7.67 -6.98
CA HIS A 104 -3.57 6.47 -7.80
C HIS A 104 -4.40 5.42 -7.03
N THR A 105 -5.26 4.71 -7.75
CA THR A 105 -5.92 3.48 -7.33
C THR A 105 -5.90 2.51 -8.48
N ALA A 106 -5.72 1.22 -8.19
CA ALA A 106 -5.63 0.21 -9.21
C ALA A 106 -6.24 -1.12 -8.77
N LEU A 107 -6.62 -1.89 -9.78
CA LEU A 107 -6.97 -3.30 -9.66
C LEU A 107 -6.00 -4.09 -10.51
N HIS A 108 -5.44 -5.16 -9.97
CA HIS A 108 -4.59 -6.09 -10.69
C HIS A 108 -5.16 -7.49 -10.62
N GLY A 109 -5.06 -8.23 -11.73
CA GLY A 109 -5.53 -9.61 -11.78
C GLY A 109 -4.95 -10.41 -12.95
N PRO A 110 -5.28 -11.71 -13.02
CA PRO A 110 -4.86 -12.58 -14.10
C PRO A 110 -5.72 -12.36 -15.36
N THR A 111 -5.11 -12.42 -16.54
CA THR A 111 -5.87 -12.58 -17.80
C THR A 111 -6.29 -14.04 -18.00
N ASP A 112 -7.25 -14.29 -18.89
CA ASP A 112 -7.68 -15.65 -19.24
C ASP A 112 -6.54 -16.54 -19.79
N THR A 113 -5.47 -15.91 -20.28
CA THR A 113 -4.26 -16.57 -20.80
C THR A 113 -3.13 -16.69 -19.77
N GLY A 114 -3.39 -16.35 -18.50
CA GLY A 114 -2.40 -16.42 -17.41
C GLY A 114 -1.42 -15.24 -17.37
N GLY A 115 -1.70 -14.16 -18.10
CA GLY A 115 -0.96 -12.90 -18.05
C GLY A 115 -1.46 -11.96 -16.94
N HIS A 116 -1.01 -10.71 -17.00
CA HIS A 116 -1.38 -9.65 -16.06
C HIS A 116 -2.26 -8.61 -16.73
N TRP A 117 -3.42 -8.29 -16.14
CA TRP A 117 -4.18 -7.09 -16.45
C TRP A 117 -4.18 -6.13 -15.27
N GLN A 118 -4.33 -4.85 -15.60
CA GLN A 118 -4.43 -3.76 -14.64
C GLN A 118 -5.50 -2.77 -15.09
N LYS A 119 -6.27 -2.25 -14.15
CA LYS A 119 -7.14 -1.10 -14.35
C LYS A 119 -6.78 -0.02 -13.33
N THR A 120 -6.31 1.11 -13.82
CA THR A 120 -5.85 2.22 -12.98
C THR A 120 -6.74 3.44 -13.16
N MET A 121 -7.06 4.09 -12.05
CA MET A 121 -7.58 5.45 -12.04
C MET A 121 -6.59 6.35 -11.31
N ALA A 122 -6.39 7.55 -11.84
CA ALA A 122 -5.49 8.53 -11.26
C ALA A 122 -6.00 9.93 -11.58
N GLY A 123 -5.59 10.89 -10.77
CA GLY A 123 -5.93 12.29 -10.99
C GLY A 123 -5.09 13.22 -10.14
N ASP A 124 -5.12 14.49 -10.51
CA ASP A 124 -4.52 15.56 -9.72
C ASP A 124 -5.52 16.02 -8.65
N PHE A 125 -5.00 16.43 -7.50
CA PHE A 125 -5.79 16.91 -6.37
C PHE A 125 -4.97 17.87 -5.52
N ALA A 126 -5.64 18.59 -4.61
CA ALA A 126 -4.92 19.31 -3.56
C ALA A 126 -4.09 18.31 -2.74
N SER A 127 -2.87 18.69 -2.36
CA SER A 127 -1.98 17.81 -1.60
C SER A 127 -2.72 17.19 -0.42
N GLN A 128 -2.72 15.87 -0.36
CA GLN A 128 -3.24 15.07 0.75
C GLN A 128 -2.16 14.73 1.78
N SER A 129 -0.94 15.26 1.62
CA SER A 129 0.16 15.06 2.56
C SER A 129 0.00 15.91 3.82
N ASP A 130 0.63 15.48 4.91
CA ASP A 130 0.72 16.14 6.22
C ASP A 130 -0.61 16.33 6.98
N ASP A 131 -1.75 16.11 6.34
CA ASP A 131 -3.06 16.05 6.97
C ASP A 131 -3.70 14.67 6.85
N PHE A 132 -4.59 14.36 7.79
CA PHE A 132 -5.28 13.07 7.82
C PHE A 132 -6.50 13.06 6.92
N HIS A 133 -6.53 12.09 6.02
CA HIS A 133 -7.67 11.79 5.15
C HIS A 133 -8.12 10.34 5.32
N THR A 134 -9.38 10.05 5.04
CA THR A 134 -9.92 8.69 5.05
C THR A 134 -9.86 8.12 3.64
N TYR A 135 -9.22 6.95 3.51
CA TYR A 135 -9.13 6.19 2.28
C TYR A 135 -9.82 4.85 2.49
N GLY A 136 -10.67 4.44 1.55
CA GLY A 136 -11.39 3.19 1.69
C GLY A 136 -11.90 2.62 0.39
N VAL A 137 -12.29 1.35 0.47
CA VAL A 137 -12.94 0.62 -0.62
C VAL A 137 -14.11 -0.18 -0.09
N TYR A 138 -15.22 -0.15 -0.83
CA TYR A 138 -16.36 -1.01 -0.58
C TYR A 138 -16.36 -2.18 -1.56
N ARG A 139 -16.34 -3.41 -1.06
CA ARG A 139 -16.33 -4.62 -1.89
C ARG A 139 -17.61 -5.43 -1.71
N ALA A 140 -18.25 -5.75 -2.83
CA ALA A 140 -19.34 -6.72 -2.92
C ALA A 140 -19.16 -7.59 -4.19
N PRO A 141 -19.94 -8.67 -4.38
CA PRO A 141 -19.90 -9.41 -5.64
C PRO A 141 -20.13 -8.48 -6.84
N GLY A 142 -19.18 -8.42 -7.77
CA GLY A 142 -19.23 -7.57 -8.96
C GLY A 142 -19.02 -6.07 -8.73
N VAL A 143 -18.70 -5.65 -7.49
CA VAL A 143 -18.53 -4.23 -7.13
C VAL A 143 -17.24 -4.04 -6.34
N ILE A 144 -16.42 -3.11 -6.83
CA ILE A 144 -15.30 -2.49 -6.12
C ILE A 144 -15.41 -0.98 -6.37
#